data_AF-A0A139TTA5-F1
#
_entry.id   AF-A0A139TTA5-F1
#
_cell.length_a   1.000
_cell.length_b   1.000
_cell.length_c   1.000
_cell.angle_alpha   90.00
_cell.angle_beta   90.00
_cell.angle_gamma   90.00
#
_symmetry.space_group_name_H-M   'P 1'
#
loop_
_entity.id
_entity.type
_entity.pdbx_description
1 polymer ?
#
loop_
_entity_poly.entity_id
_entity_poly.type
_entity_poly.pdbx_seq_one_letter_code
_entity_poly.pdbx_strand_id
1 'polypeptide(L)'
;MKIKPSKKRPIKHVSKGFALIATITLMMLLALLSVGLLTIASSQVRISEKQLFAAEAKSLARFSLEVSLGQLQCELGPDQRVSANSGILSSGTSEGSSPYILGAWNSWDTWLNRNNSSGMSIASTYDTGRSSMFRRWLISDPDLRRLSTLEAGKNLLGQKSNSNRSSRSVCLLGPGTAGTPVGARNQDKKEIHVRPVRVDDSSKNTGLKKNANTRKYIAWWITPENQKARINLMPHASQESTDTLTVLRSTWDTPGPDLDTLNMTSLMSESSSDDSSAARKLISRDTLLANS
;
A
#
# COMPACT_ATOMS: atom_id res chain seq x y z
N MET A 1 -1.22 105.64 36.11
CA MET A 1 -1.87 104.30 36.12
C MET A 1 -0.86 103.30 35.55
N LYS A 2 -0.22 102.46 36.38
CA LYS A 2 0.85 101.53 35.97
C LYS A 2 0.26 100.23 35.41
N ILE A 3 0.54 99.91 34.15
CA ILE A 3 0.11 98.66 33.50
C ILE A 3 1.20 97.61 33.70
N LYS A 4 0.88 96.50 34.38
CA LYS A 4 1.80 95.37 34.60
C LYS A 4 2.06 94.62 33.27
N PRO A 5 3.30 94.25 32.94
CA PRO A 5 3.56 93.43 31.77
C PRO A 5 3.19 91.96 32.03
N SER A 6 2.39 91.38 31.13
CA SER A 6 2.01 89.97 31.13
C SER A 6 3.21 89.07 30.83
N LYS A 7 3.49 88.14 31.75
CA LYS A 7 4.59 87.17 31.66
C LYS A 7 4.24 86.10 30.60
N LYS A 8 4.77 86.23 29.38
CA LYS A 8 4.64 85.20 28.34
C LYS A 8 5.33 83.90 28.82
N ARG A 9 4.58 82.80 28.91
CA ARG A 9 5.13 81.48 29.25
C ARG A 9 5.93 80.94 28.06
N PRO A 10 7.13 80.37 28.25
CA PRO A 10 7.89 79.78 27.16
C PRO A 10 7.17 78.54 26.63
N ILE A 11 6.91 78.50 25.33
CA ILE A 11 6.39 77.31 24.65
C ILE A 11 7.52 76.27 24.67
N LYS A 12 7.35 75.23 25.47
CA LYS A 12 8.33 74.14 25.62
C LYS A 12 8.39 73.39 24.29
N HIS A 13 9.52 73.49 23.59
CA HIS A 13 9.73 72.79 22.32
C HIS A 13 9.87 71.30 22.60
N VAL A 14 8.79 70.54 22.41
CA VAL A 14 8.78 69.08 22.57
C VAL A 14 9.61 68.47 21.45
N SER A 15 10.57 67.61 21.81
CA SER A 15 11.46 66.95 20.87
C SER A 15 10.65 66.10 19.86
N LYS A 16 10.57 66.59 18.60
CA LYS A 16 9.84 65.94 17.51
C LYS A 16 10.39 64.55 17.11
N GLY A 17 11.54 64.14 17.65
CA GLY A 17 12.17 62.85 17.37
C GLY A 17 11.59 61.67 18.16
N PHE A 18 11.13 61.85 19.41
CA PHE A 18 10.70 60.72 20.25
C PHE A 18 9.48 59.99 19.68
N ALA A 19 8.51 60.75 19.18
CA ALA A 19 7.33 60.19 18.50
C ALA A 19 7.74 59.38 17.26
N LEU A 20 8.72 59.85 16.48
CA LEU A 20 9.20 59.15 15.30
C LEU A 20 9.87 57.81 15.65
N ILE A 21 10.79 57.80 16.62
CA ILE A 21 11.42 56.56 17.10
C ILE A 21 10.35 55.59 17.60
N ALA A 22 9.40 56.05 18.42
CA ALA A 22 8.32 55.21 18.94
C ALA A 22 7.44 54.61 17.83
N THR A 23 7.14 55.37 16.78
CA THR A 23 6.36 54.86 15.64
C THR A 23 7.16 53.87 14.79
N ILE A 24 8.46 54.09 14.57
CA ILE A 24 9.31 53.18 13.79
C ILE A 24 9.49 51.86 14.54
N THR A 25 9.74 51.89 15.85
CA THR A 25 9.87 50.67 16.65
C THR A 25 8.55 49.93 16.75
N LEU A 26 7.42 50.64 16.88
CA LEU A 26 6.09 50.04 16.88
C LEU A 26 5.76 49.41 15.51
N MET A 27 6.00 50.11 14.41
CA MET A 27 5.79 49.56 13.06
C MET A 27 6.70 48.36 12.79
N MET A 28 7.96 48.41 13.21
CA MET A 28 8.90 47.29 13.07
C MET A 28 8.45 46.07 13.88
N LEU A 29 7.98 46.28 15.11
CA LEU A 29 7.43 45.21 15.95
C LEU A 29 6.18 44.58 15.32
N LEU A 30 5.26 45.41 14.82
CA LEU A 30 4.05 44.94 14.13
C LEU A 30 4.38 44.17 12.84
N ALA A 31 5.38 44.63 12.09
CA ALA A 31 5.84 43.94 10.88
C ALA A 31 6.42 42.56 11.21
N LEU A 32 7.30 42.46 12.22
CA LEU A 32 7.88 41.19 12.65
C LEU A 32 6.81 40.20 13.13
N LEU A 33 5.83 40.69 13.91
CA LEU A 33 4.72 39.88 14.38
C LEU A 33 3.88 39.37 13.20
N SER A 34 3.58 40.23 12.23
CA SER A 34 2.81 39.87 11.04
C SER A 34 3.51 38.80 10.19
N VAL A 35 4.83 38.92 9.99
CA VAL A 35 5.63 37.92 9.26
C VAL A 35 5.68 36.59 10.01
N GLY A 36 5.82 36.63 11.35
CA GLY A 36 5.76 35.44 12.20
C GLY A 36 4.43 34.69 12.05
N LEU A 37 3.31 35.40 12.16
CA LEU A 37 1.97 34.82 11.98
C LEU A 37 1.74 34.28 10.56
N LEU A 38 2.20 35.00 9.53
CA LEU A 38 2.10 34.55 8.14
C LEU A 38 2.86 33.24 7.90
N THR A 39 4.03 33.09 8.53
CA THR A 39 4.87 31.89 8.42
C THR A 39 4.18 30.69 9.07
N ILE A 40 3.59 30.89 10.27
CA ILE A 40 2.83 29.85 10.97
C ILE A 40 1.59 29.46 10.15
N ALA A 41 0.79 30.44 9.70
CA ALA A 41 -0.40 30.18 8.88
C ALA A 41 -0.05 29.38 7.62
N SER A 42 1.03 29.75 6.92
CA SER A 42 1.51 29.04 5.73
C SER A 42 1.94 27.60 6.03
N SER A 43 2.53 27.36 7.21
CA SER A 43 2.88 26.00 7.65
C SER A 43 1.62 25.16 7.95
N GLN A 44 0.64 25.74 8.63
CA GLN A 44 -0.61 25.07 8.97
C GLN A 44 -1.39 24.66 7.72
N VAL A 45 -1.42 25.50 6.68
CA VAL A 45 -2.05 25.16 5.38
C VAL A 45 -1.37 23.93 4.77
N ARG A 46 -0.02 23.90 4.71
CA ARG A 46 0.71 22.75 4.16
C ARG A 46 0.48 21.46 4.95
N ILE A 47 0.38 21.55 6.28
CA ILE A 47 0.07 20.39 7.13
C ILE A 47 -1.35 19.89 6.87
N SER A 48 -2.32 20.80 6.80
CA SER A 48 -3.71 20.49 6.51
C SER A 48 -3.89 19.80 5.15
N GLU A 49 -3.22 20.31 4.11
CA GLU A 49 -3.21 19.68 2.78
C GLU A 49 -2.66 18.25 2.82
N LYS A 50 -1.53 18.03 3.51
CA LYS A 50 -0.97 16.68 3.68
C LYS A 50 -1.94 15.73 4.38
N GLN A 51 -2.62 16.20 5.43
CA GLN A 51 -3.61 15.37 6.13
C GLN A 51 -4.82 15.06 5.26
N LEU A 52 -5.28 16.01 4.43
CA LEU A 52 -6.36 15.78 3.48
C LEU A 52 -5.97 14.70 2.47
N PHE A 53 -4.79 14.79 1.85
CA PHE A 53 -4.32 13.78 0.90
C PHE A 53 -4.14 12.41 1.55
N ALA A 54 -3.63 12.36 2.79
CA ALA A 54 -3.49 11.11 3.54
C ALA A 54 -4.87 10.48 3.87
N ALA A 55 -5.83 11.30 4.29
CA ALA A 55 -7.20 10.84 4.57
C ALA A 55 -7.90 10.32 3.29
N GLU A 56 -7.72 11.02 2.17
CA GLU A 56 -8.23 10.58 0.88
C GLU A 56 -7.59 9.25 0.44
N ALA A 57 -6.27 9.13 0.51
CA ALA A 57 -5.55 7.89 0.19
C ALA A 57 -6.02 6.73 1.08
N LYS A 58 -6.21 6.98 2.39
CA LYS A 58 -6.74 5.99 3.34
C LYS A 58 -8.16 5.55 2.99
N SER A 59 -9.03 6.48 2.58
CA SER A 59 -10.39 6.14 2.14
C SER A 59 -10.39 5.28 0.88
N LEU A 60 -9.53 5.60 -0.09
CA LEU A 60 -9.36 4.81 -1.31
C LEU A 60 -8.75 3.43 -1.04
N ALA A 61 -7.83 3.32 -0.10
CA ALA A 61 -7.26 2.04 0.32
C ALA A 61 -8.33 1.14 0.97
N ARG A 62 -9.18 1.69 1.84
CA ARG A 62 -10.32 0.97 2.43
C ARG A 62 -11.31 0.50 1.36
N PHE A 63 -11.67 1.39 0.44
CA PHE A 63 -12.52 1.03 -0.69
C PHE A 63 -11.89 -0.07 -1.56
N SER A 64 -10.58 0.00 -1.82
CA SER A 64 -9.84 -1.04 -2.55
C SER A 64 -9.90 -2.41 -1.84
N LEU A 65 -9.86 -2.41 -0.51
CA LEU A 65 -10.01 -3.61 0.31
C LEU A 65 -11.42 -4.19 0.21
N GLU A 66 -12.46 -3.35 0.30
CA GLU A 66 -13.85 -3.79 0.14
C GLU A 66 -14.09 -4.39 -1.26
N VAL A 67 -13.56 -3.75 -2.30
CA VAL A 67 -13.63 -4.27 -3.68
C VAL A 67 -12.90 -5.60 -3.77
N SER A 68 -11.67 -5.72 -3.26
CA SER A 68 -10.90 -6.96 -3.35
C SER A 68 -11.57 -8.10 -2.58
N LEU A 69 -12.14 -7.82 -1.40
CA LEU A 69 -12.91 -8.78 -0.62
C LEU A 69 -14.16 -9.24 -1.37
N GLY A 70 -14.91 -8.31 -1.99
CA GLY A 70 -16.06 -8.68 -2.81
C GLY A 70 -15.67 -9.57 -3.99
N GLN A 71 -14.56 -9.23 -4.68
CA GLN A 71 -14.04 -10.05 -5.78
C GLN A 71 -13.57 -11.44 -5.30
N LEU A 72 -12.98 -11.52 -4.10
CA LEU A 72 -12.61 -12.79 -3.46
C LEU A 72 -13.85 -13.62 -3.17
N GLN A 73 -14.89 -13.04 -2.57
CA GLN A 73 -16.14 -13.74 -2.25
C GLN A 73 -16.88 -14.20 -3.50
N CYS A 74 -16.89 -13.41 -4.58
CA CYS A 74 -17.51 -13.83 -5.83
C CYS A 74 -16.80 -15.04 -6.47
N GLU A 75 -15.47 -15.12 -6.38
CA GLU A 75 -14.71 -16.18 -7.05
C GLU A 75 -14.45 -17.40 -6.16
N LEU A 76 -14.18 -17.21 -4.87
CA LEU A 76 -13.84 -18.23 -3.88
C LEU A 76 -14.96 -18.49 -2.85
N GLY A 77 -16.11 -17.83 -2.96
CA GLY A 77 -17.22 -17.99 -2.02
C GLY A 77 -17.82 -19.40 -1.99
N PRO A 78 -18.12 -20.03 -3.14
CA PRO A 78 -18.55 -21.42 -3.15
C PRO A 78 -17.43 -22.36 -2.65
N ASP A 79 -17.78 -23.31 -1.79
CA ASP A 79 -16.83 -24.26 -1.16
C ASP A 79 -16.08 -25.16 -2.17
N GLN A 80 -16.57 -25.20 -3.40
CA GLN A 80 -16.01 -25.98 -4.50
C GLN A 80 -14.98 -25.20 -5.33
N ARG A 81 -14.24 -24.29 -4.70
CA ARG A 81 -13.26 -23.44 -5.37
C ARG A 81 -11.86 -23.82 -4.96
N VAL A 82 -11.01 -23.97 -5.97
CA VAL A 82 -9.59 -24.26 -5.76
C VAL A 82 -8.81 -22.98 -6.04
N SER A 83 -7.97 -22.57 -5.09
CA SER A 83 -7.07 -21.45 -5.26
C SER A 83 -5.63 -21.96 -5.40
N ALA A 84 -4.87 -21.34 -6.29
CA ALA A 84 -3.49 -21.71 -6.53
C ALA A 84 -2.70 -20.53 -7.09
N ASN A 85 -1.38 -20.59 -6.92
CA ASN A 85 -0.49 -19.56 -7.41
C ASN A 85 -0.27 -19.71 -8.93
N SER A 86 -0.10 -18.61 -9.66
CA SER A 86 0.37 -18.63 -11.06
C SER A 86 1.70 -19.37 -11.26
N GLY A 87 2.53 -19.47 -10.21
CA GLY A 87 3.78 -20.25 -10.21
C GLY A 87 3.60 -21.70 -10.68
N ILE A 88 2.42 -22.30 -10.46
CA ILE A 88 2.10 -23.66 -10.96
C ILE A 88 2.10 -23.76 -12.48
N LEU A 89 1.99 -22.62 -13.19
CA LEU A 89 1.98 -22.55 -14.64
C LEU A 89 3.39 -22.47 -15.24
N SER A 90 4.42 -22.24 -14.39
CA SER A 90 5.81 -22.28 -14.82
C SER A 90 6.18 -23.72 -15.19
N SER A 91 6.58 -23.94 -16.44
CA SER A 91 6.99 -25.27 -16.91
C SER A 91 8.49 -25.44 -16.74
N GLY A 92 8.91 -26.43 -15.93
CA GLY A 92 10.31 -26.83 -15.73
C GLY A 92 11.00 -26.18 -14.52
N THR A 93 12.27 -26.55 -14.28
CA THR A 93 13.16 -26.09 -13.18
C THR A 93 13.49 -24.60 -13.20
N SER A 94 12.86 -23.83 -14.08
CA SER A 94 12.94 -22.38 -14.10
C SER A 94 11.93 -21.80 -13.11
N GLU A 95 12.27 -21.95 -11.83
CA GLU A 95 11.75 -21.14 -10.74
C GLU A 95 11.77 -19.66 -11.16
N GLY A 96 10.60 -19.02 -11.23
CA GLY A 96 10.52 -17.55 -11.28
C GLY A 96 10.42 -16.89 -12.64
N SER A 97 9.57 -17.36 -13.57
CA SER A 97 9.04 -16.47 -14.62
C SER A 97 7.66 -15.90 -14.27
N SER A 98 6.88 -16.61 -13.45
CA SER A 98 5.52 -16.23 -13.12
C SER A 98 5.48 -15.41 -11.82
N PRO A 99 4.87 -14.21 -11.81
CA PRO A 99 4.69 -13.42 -10.60
C PRO A 99 3.65 -14.10 -9.71
N TYR A 100 3.90 -14.24 -8.41
CA TYR A 100 3.18 -15.09 -7.46
C TYR A 100 1.68 -14.75 -7.20
N ILE A 101 0.89 -14.47 -8.22
CA ILE A 101 -0.50 -14.06 -8.13
C ILE A 101 -1.44 -15.24 -7.87
N LEU A 102 -2.54 -14.99 -7.14
CA LEU A 102 -3.54 -16.00 -6.84
C LEU A 102 -4.57 -16.12 -7.96
N GLY A 103 -4.83 -17.34 -8.42
CA GLY A 103 -5.92 -17.68 -9.33
C GLY A 103 -7.02 -18.47 -8.62
N ALA A 104 -8.19 -18.50 -9.25
CA ALA A 104 -9.33 -19.34 -8.85
C ALA A 104 -9.73 -20.30 -9.98
N TRP A 105 -9.96 -21.56 -9.61
CA TRP A 105 -10.41 -22.63 -10.49
C TRP A 105 -11.70 -23.26 -9.94
N ASN A 106 -12.53 -23.80 -10.84
CA ASN A 106 -13.65 -24.65 -10.48
C ASN A 106 -13.15 -26.04 -10.06
N SER A 107 -13.83 -26.66 -9.09
CA SER A 107 -13.64 -28.08 -8.80
C SER A 107 -14.32 -28.99 -9.84
N TRP A 108 -14.08 -30.29 -9.71
CA TRP A 108 -14.63 -31.34 -10.56
C TRP A 108 -16.15 -31.59 -10.39
N ASP A 109 -16.83 -30.97 -9.42
CA ASP A 109 -18.19 -31.36 -9.02
C ASP A 109 -19.24 -31.19 -10.13
N THR A 110 -19.26 -30.04 -10.80
CA THR A 110 -20.18 -29.80 -11.96
C THR A 110 -19.89 -30.65 -13.20
N TRP A 111 -18.78 -31.39 -13.18
CA TRP A 111 -18.28 -32.20 -14.28
C TRP A 111 -18.54 -33.70 -14.03
N LEU A 112 -18.48 -34.15 -12.77
CA LEU A 112 -18.81 -35.52 -12.37
C LEU A 112 -20.32 -35.80 -12.35
N ASN A 113 -21.14 -34.76 -12.13
CA ASN A 113 -22.59 -34.91 -11.95
C ASN A 113 -23.42 -34.46 -13.18
N ARG A 114 -22.76 -34.17 -14.31
CA ARG A 114 -23.44 -33.76 -15.55
C ARG A 114 -23.81 -35.02 -16.33
N ASN A 115 -25.09 -35.35 -16.39
CA ASN A 115 -25.60 -36.41 -17.26
C ASN A 115 -25.01 -36.25 -18.66
N ASN A 116 -24.17 -37.22 -19.07
CA ASN A 116 -23.30 -37.30 -20.25
C ASN A 116 -23.93 -36.77 -21.56
N SER A 117 -24.09 -35.46 -21.70
CA SER A 117 -24.60 -34.82 -22.93
C SER A 117 -23.54 -33.96 -23.61
N SER A 118 -22.40 -33.71 -22.95
CA SER A 118 -21.31 -32.86 -23.46
C SER A 118 -19.93 -33.56 -23.49
N GLY A 119 -19.89 -34.90 -23.47
CA GLY A 119 -18.81 -35.71 -24.05
C GLY A 119 -17.36 -35.44 -23.63
N MET A 120 -17.10 -34.86 -22.47
CA MET A 120 -15.74 -34.53 -22.03
C MET A 120 -15.23 -35.62 -21.07
N SER A 121 -14.10 -36.28 -21.38
CA SER A 121 -13.53 -37.38 -20.57
C SER A 121 -12.60 -36.86 -19.46
N ILE A 122 -12.42 -37.60 -18.35
CA ILE A 122 -11.58 -37.16 -17.21
C ILE A 122 -10.20 -36.69 -17.69
N ALA A 123 -9.64 -37.42 -18.65
CA ALA A 123 -8.33 -37.16 -19.26
C ALA A 123 -8.23 -35.78 -19.93
N SER A 124 -9.31 -35.27 -20.51
CA SER A 124 -9.33 -33.96 -21.17
C SER A 124 -9.18 -32.77 -20.22
N THR A 125 -9.37 -32.99 -18.91
CA THR A 125 -9.21 -32.00 -17.83
C THR A 125 -7.80 -31.97 -17.26
N TYR A 126 -6.93 -32.92 -17.64
CA TYR A 126 -5.53 -32.95 -17.23
C TYR A 126 -4.63 -32.15 -18.18
N ASP A 127 -5.14 -31.05 -18.73
CA ASP A 127 -4.34 -30.09 -19.49
C ASP A 127 -3.46 -29.24 -18.55
N THR A 128 -2.32 -28.76 -19.07
CA THR A 128 -1.39 -27.95 -18.28
C THR A 128 -2.08 -26.69 -17.74
N GLY A 129 -2.20 -26.60 -16.42
CA GLY A 129 -2.83 -25.46 -15.75
C GLY A 129 -4.37 -25.49 -15.71
N ARG A 130 -4.99 -26.60 -16.15
CA ARG A 130 -6.44 -26.83 -16.12
C ARG A 130 -7.24 -25.65 -16.69
N SER A 131 -6.91 -25.24 -17.92
CA SER A 131 -7.42 -24.02 -18.54
C SER A 131 -8.95 -24.00 -18.64
N SER A 132 -9.57 -25.16 -18.84
CA SER A 132 -11.02 -25.34 -18.88
C SER A 132 -11.73 -25.06 -17.54
N MET A 133 -11.01 -25.21 -16.42
CA MET A 133 -11.52 -24.98 -15.07
C MET A 133 -11.14 -23.61 -14.52
N PHE A 134 -10.25 -22.89 -15.19
CA PHE A 134 -9.79 -21.58 -14.76
C PHE A 134 -10.93 -20.56 -14.82
N ARG A 135 -11.07 -19.77 -13.75
CA ARG A 135 -12.06 -18.69 -13.68
C ARG A 135 -11.41 -17.35 -13.88
N ARG A 136 -10.52 -16.99 -12.95
CA ARG A 136 -9.98 -15.63 -12.88
C ARG A 136 -8.74 -15.51 -12.00
N TRP A 137 -7.87 -14.56 -12.33
CA TRP A 137 -6.81 -14.04 -11.47
C TRP A 137 -7.33 -12.99 -10.48
N LEU A 138 -6.92 -13.08 -9.21
CA LEU A 138 -7.31 -12.19 -8.12
C LEU A 138 -6.31 -11.03 -7.96
N ILE A 139 -6.28 -10.18 -8.99
CA ILE A 139 -5.44 -8.98 -9.09
C ILE A 139 -6.24 -7.88 -9.78
N SER A 140 -6.02 -6.62 -9.41
CA SER A 140 -6.68 -5.51 -10.09
C SER A 140 -6.05 -5.25 -11.46
N ASP A 141 -6.88 -5.21 -12.49
CA ASP A 141 -6.50 -4.82 -13.84
C ASP A 141 -7.75 -4.21 -14.53
N PRO A 142 -7.60 -3.14 -15.33
CA PRO A 142 -8.75 -2.52 -16.01
C PRO A 142 -9.40 -3.41 -17.08
N ASP A 143 -8.66 -4.39 -17.63
CA ASP A 143 -9.11 -5.27 -18.71
C ASP A 143 -9.57 -6.63 -18.14
N LEU A 144 -10.84 -6.74 -17.78
CA LEU A 144 -11.44 -7.97 -17.20
C LEU A 144 -11.12 -9.26 -17.98
N ARG A 145 -10.99 -9.17 -19.31
CA ARG A 145 -10.67 -10.33 -20.18
C ARG A 145 -9.30 -10.92 -19.86
N ARG A 146 -8.30 -10.09 -19.51
CA ARG A 146 -6.95 -10.56 -19.14
C ARG A 146 -6.99 -11.36 -17.85
N LEU A 147 -7.86 -10.99 -16.90
CA LEU A 147 -7.99 -11.72 -15.64
C LEU A 147 -8.59 -13.11 -15.88
N SER A 148 -9.49 -13.27 -16.86
CA SER A 148 -10.09 -14.57 -17.19
C SER A 148 -9.23 -15.47 -18.10
N THR A 149 -8.11 -14.97 -18.61
CA THR A 149 -7.19 -15.75 -19.46
C THR A 149 -6.06 -16.35 -18.62
N LEU A 150 -5.91 -17.67 -18.66
CA LEU A 150 -4.87 -18.38 -17.91
C LEU A 150 -3.45 -17.91 -18.27
N GLU A 151 -3.17 -17.77 -19.57
CA GLU A 151 -1.85 -17.36 -20.08
C GLU A 151 -1.43 -15.97 -19.60
N ALA A 152 -2.39 -15.10 -19.29
CA ALA A 152 -2.08 -13.77 -18.79
C ALA A 152 -1.37 -13.81 -17.42
N GLY A 153 -1.59 -14.86 -16.63
CA GLY A 153 -0.91 -15.04 -15.35
C GLY A 153 0.56 -15.41 -15.48
N LYS A 154 1.01 -15.90 -16.65
CA LYS A 154 2.41 -16.27 -16.88
C LYS A 154 3.31 -15.04 -17.03
N ASN A 155 2.93 -14.11 -17.90
CA ASN A 155 3.81 -13.02 -18.35
C ASN A 155 3.13 -11.64 -18.46
N LEU A 156 1.81 -11.53 -18.25
CA LEU A 156 1.05 -10.29 -18.54
C LEU A 156 0.51 -9.57 -17.31
N LEU A 157 0.25 -10.28 -16.23
CA LEU A 157 -0.24 -9.76 -14.95
C LEU A 157 0.88 -9.83 -13.93
N GLY A 158 0.87 -8.95 -12.92
CA GLY A 158 1.83 -9.00 -11.80
C GLY A 158 3.25 -8.52 -12.13
N GLN A 159 3.58 -8.28 -13.41
CA GLN A 159 4.91 -7.79 -13.84
C GLN A 159 4.90 -6.30 -14.15
N LYS A 160 6.08 -5.68 -14.06
CA LYS A 160 6.28 -4.28 -14.40
C LYS A 160 5.98 -4.06 -15.88
N SER A 161 5.05 -3.15 -16.18
CA SER A 161 4.74 -2.79 -17.56
C SER A 161 5.83 -1.87 -18.11
N ASN A 162 6.83 -2.44 -18.79
CA ASN A 162 7.89 -1.67 -19.46
C ASN A 162 7.42 -1.03 -20.77
N SER A 163 6.30 -1.50 -21.33
CA SER A 163 5.74 -0.98 -22.57
C SER A 163 4.50 -0.12 -22.33
N ASN A 164 4.66 1.16 -22.71
CA ASN A 164 3.62 2.14 -23.01
C ASN A 164 3.10 3.02 -21.84
N ARG A 165 3.18 4.34 -22.03
CA ARG A 165 2.79 5.42 -21.09
C ARG A 165 1.32 5.35 -20.61
N SER A 166 0.50 4.48 -21.23
CA SER A 166 -0.93 4.34 -20.96
C SER A 166 -1.27 3.33 -19.85
N SER A 167 -0.35 2.45 -19.46
CA SER A 167 -0.59 1.40 -18.45
C SER A 167 0.40 1.51 -17.30
N ARG A 168 0.34 2.63 -16.56
CA ARG A 168 1.15 2.79 -15.34
C ARG A 168 0.80 1.67 -14.37
N SER A 169 1.73 0.75 -14.13
CA SER A 169 1.62 -0.24 -13.06
C SER A 169 2.16 0.34 -11.75
N VAL A 170 1.49 0.05 -10.64
CA VAL A 170 1.92 0.42 -9.29
C VAL A 170 2.56 -0.80 -8.63
N CYS A 171 3.73 -0.63 -8.03
CA CYS A 171 4.39 -1.67 -7.25
C CYS A 171 3.67 -1.84 -5.90
N LEU A 172 3.10 -3.02 -5.65
CA LEU A 172 2.52 -3.36 -4.34
C LEU A 172 3.46 -4.22 -3.49
N LEU A 173 4.26 -5.09 -4.13
CA LEU A 173 5.34 -5.84 -3.49
C LEU A 173 6.64 -5.51 -4.22
N GLY A 174 7.58 -4.91 -3.51
CA GLY A 174 8.78 -4.32 -4.10
C GLY A 174 10.09 -4.86 -3.53
N PRO A 175 11.21 -4.24 -3.93
CA PRO A 175 12.52 -4.61 -3.41
C PRO A 175 12.60 -4.39 -1.91
N GLY A 176 13.34 -5.26 -1.21
CA GLY A 176 13.42 -5.27 0.25
C GLY A 176 12.30 -6.08 0.93
N THR A 177 11.09 -6.12 0.37
CA THR A 177 10.01 -7.00 0.87
C THR A 177 10.01 -8.39 0.23
N ALA A 178 10.45 -8.50 -1.02
CA ALA A 178 10.51 -9.76 -1.76
C ALA A 178 11.78 -10.59 -1.48
N GLY A 179 12.58 -10.21 -0.46
CA GLY A 179 13.83 -10.88 -0.08
C GLY A 179 14.91 -10.87 -1.18
N THR A 180 14.79 -9.98 -2.18
CA THR A 180 15.81 -9.78 -3.21
C THR A 180 16.44 -8.40 -3.01
N PRO A 181 17.78 -8.31 -2.96
CA PRO A 181 18.46 -7.03 -2.90
C PRO A 181 18.20 -6.24 -4.20
N VAL A 182 18.16 -4.92 -4.08
CA VAL A 182 18.01 -4.02 -5.24
C VAL A 182 19.16 -4.28 -6.22
N GLY A 183 18.84 -4.57 -7.48
CA GLY A 183 19.80 -4.91 -8.53
C GLY A 183 20.10 -6.40 -8.69
N ALA A 184 19.45 -7.30 -7.94
CA ALA A 184 19.65 -8.74 -8.08
C ALA A 184 19.19 -9.26 -9.46
N ARG A 185 19.91 -10.26 -10.00
CA ARG A 185 19.42 -11.02 -11.16
C ARG A 185 18.05 -11.61 -10.80
N ASN A 186 17.03 -11.35 -11.62
CA ASN A 186 15.63 -11.77 -11.42
C ASN A 186 14.82 -11.00 -10.37
N GLN A 187 15.26 -9.80 -9.95
CA GLN A 187 14.49 -8.95 -9.02
C GLN A 187 13.04 -8.72 -9.48
N ASP A 188 12.85 -8.30 -10.74
CA ASP A 188 11.52 -8.00 -11.32
C ASP A 188 10.53 -9.19 -11.27
N LYS A 189 11.05 -10.43 -11.12
CA LYS A 189 10.24 -11.66 -11.16
C LYS A 189 9.56 -11.97 -9.82
N LYS A 190 10.08 -11.45 -8.71
CA LYS A 190 9.47 -11.60 -7.38
C LYS A 190 8.65 -10.40 -6.95
N GLU A 191 8.73 -9.30 -7.70
CA GLU A 191 7.95 -8.09 -7.44
C GLU A 191 6.53 -8.24 -8.00
N ILE A 192 5.55 -7.64 -7.32
CA ILE A 192 4.16 -7.63 -7.78
C ILE A 192 3.79 -6.21 -8.18
N HIS A 193 3.61 -6.05 -9.48
CA HIS A 193 3.15 -4.82 -10.10
C HIS A 193 1.71 -4.99 -10.59
N VAL A 194 0.88 -4.03 -10.22
CA VAL A 194 -0.56 -4.11 -10.42
C VAL A 194 -1.02 -2.92 -11.24
N ARG A 195 -1.97 -3.14 -12.16
CA ARG A 195 -2.55 -2.06 -12.95
C ARG A 195 -3.69 -1.41 -12.14
N PRO A 196 -3.67 -0.08 -11.95
CA PRO A 196 -4.71 0.61 -11.21
C PRO A 196 -6.02 0.62 -12.00
N VAL A 197 -7.11 0.41 -11.29
CA VAL A 197 -8.47 0.54 -11.79
C VAL A 197 -8.97 1.93 -11.40
N ARG A 198 -9.61 2.61 -12.35
CA ARG A 198 -10.20 3.93 -12.12
C ARG A 198 -11.44 3.81 -11.25
N VAL A 199 -11.55 4.67 -10.25
CA VAL A 199 -12.79 4.86 -9.49
C VAL A 199 -13.51 6.06 -10.08
N ASP A 200 -14.66 5.81 -10.70
CA ASP A 200 -15.50 6.89 -11.21
C ASP A 200 -16.29 7.50 -10.06
N ASP A 201 -16.09 8.80 -9.85
CA ASP A 201 -16.88 9.60 -8.92
C ASP A 201 -18.21 9.94 -9.60
N SER A 202 -19.16 8.99 -9.56
CA SER A 202 -20.50 9.19 -10.10
C SER A 202 -21.36 10.07 -9.17
N SER A 203 -20.86 11.25 -8.79
CA SER A 203 -21.72 12.32 -8.30
C SER A 203 -22.35 13.05 -9.50
N LYS A 204 -23.54 12.59 -9.90
CA LYS A 204 -24.44 13.39 -10.73
C LYS A 204 -25.42 14.23 -9.88
N ASN A 205 -25.53 13.97 -8.58
CA ASN A 205 -26.61 14.52 -7.73
C ASN A 205 -26.18 15.41 -6.56
N THR A 206 -24.88 15.64 -6.32
CA THR A 206 -24.45 16.64 -5.32
C THR A 206 -23.84 17.83 -6.03
N GLY A 207 -24.51 18.98 -5.97
CA GLY A 207 -24.13 20.26 -6.61
C GLY A 207 -22.83 20.90 -6.09
N LEU A 208 -21.90 20.10 -5.55
CA LEU A 208 -20.54 20.53 -5.27
C LEU A 208 -19.77 20.62 -6.59
N LYS A 209 -19.22 21.80 -6.87
CA LYS A 209 -18.41 22.07 -8.06
C LYS A 209 -17.34 20.98 -8.20
N LYS A 210 -17.46 20.22 -9.29
CA LYS A 210 -16.51 19.17 -9.67
C LYS A 210 -15.12 19.77 -9.84
N ASN A 211 -14.14 19.31 -9.07
CA ASN A 211 -12.78 19.29 -9.57
C ASN A 211 -12.70 18.20 -10.65
N ALA A 212 -13.11 18.54 -11.87
CA ALA A 212 -13.29 17.63 -13.00
C ALA A 212 -12.00 16.92 -13.48
N ASN A 213 -10.86 17.12 -12.81
CA ASN A 213 -9.55 16.63 -13.22
C ASN A 213 -8.86 15.68 -12.24
N THR A 214 -9.41 15.43 -11.04
CA THR A 214 -8.79 14.49 -10.09
C THR A 214 -9.29 13.07 -10.35
N ARG A 215 -8.57 12.35 -11.22
CA ARG A 215 -8.82 10.92 -11.47
C ARG A 215 -8.33 10.11 -10.28
N LYS A 216 -9.23 9.39 -9.62
CA LYS A 216 -8.90 8.49 -8.51
C LYS A 216 -8.70 7.07 -9.02
N TYR A 217 -7.73 6.39 -8.42
CA TYR A 217 -7.31 5.06 -8.82
C TYR A 217 -7.14 4.19 -7.59
N ILE A 218 -7.52 2.92 -7.71
CA ILE A 218 -7.27 1.90 -6.70
C ILE A 218 -6.49 0.76 -7.35
N ALA A 219 -5.64 0.13 -6.55
CA ALA A 219 -4.96 -1.11 -6.94
C ALA A 219 -5.05 -2.08 -5.76
N TRP A 220 -5.23 -3.35 -6.08
CA TRP A 220 -5.29 -4.41 -5.09
C TRP A 220 -4.77 -5.71 -5.69
N TRP A 221 -4.27 -6.57 -4.81
CA TRP A 221 -3.85 -7.92 -5.14
C TRP A 221 -4.11 -8.80 -3.93
N ILE A 222 -4.48 -10.04 -4.19
CA ILE A 222 -4.82 -11.02 -3.15
C ILE A 222 -3.77 -12.13 -3.21
N THR A 223 -3.24 -12.45 -2.04
CA THR A 223 -2.30 -13.54 -1.84
C THR A 223 -2.77 -14.39 -0.67
N PRO A 224 -2.60 -15.72 -0.72
CA PRO A 224 -2.91 -16.57 0.40
C PRO A 224 -1.81 -16.48 1.48
N GLU A 225 -2.19 -16.67 2.75
CA GLU A 225 -1.28 -16.51 3.90
C GLU A 225 -0.07 -17.45 3.84
N ASN A 226 -0.20 -18.62 3.20
CA ASN A 226 0.88 -19.59 3.06
C ASN A 226 2.03 -19.14 2.13
N GLN A 227 1.95 -17.95 1.52
CA GLN A 227 3.03 -17.37 0.71
C GLN A 227 3.73 -16.22 1.42
N LYS A 228 3.19 -15.78 2.56
CA LYS A 228 3.74 -14.69 3.34
C LYS A 228 4.82 -15.22 4.27
N ALA A 229 6.03 -14.69 4.15
CA ALA A 229 7.10 -15.00 5.09
C ALA A 229 6.70 -14.56 6.51
N ARG A 230 6.75 -15.50 7.46
CA ARG A 230 6.35 -15.23 8.84
C ARG A 230 7.54 -14.68 9.62
N ILE A 231 7.62 -13.36 9.74
CA ILE A 231 8.66 -12.67 10.53
C ILE A 231 8.56 -12.91 12.05
N ASN A 232 7.42 -13.39 12.53
CA ASN A 232 7.18 -13.64 13.95
C ASN A 232 7.64 -15.03 14.40
N LEU A 233 7.94 -15.94 13.47
CA LEU A 233 8.56 -17.22 13.81
C LEU A 233 10.06 -17.02 13.75
N MET A 234 10.72 -17.10 14.91
CA MET A 234 12.18 -17.15 14.96
C MET A 234 12.64 -18.36 14.14
N PRO A 235 13.69 -18.25 13.31
CA PRO A 235 14.25 -19.35 12.52
C PRO A 235 14.81 -20.54 13.36
N HIS A 236 14.65 -20.53 14.67
CA HIS A 236 15.40 -21.38 15.59
C HIS A 236 14.90 -22.83 15.69
N ALA A 237 13.75 -23.18 15.14
CA ALA A 237 13.22 -24.55 15.26
C ALA A 237 14.02 -25.60 14.44
N SER A 238 14.76 -25.18 13.41
CA SER A 238 15.48 -26.11 12.52
C SER A 238 16.97 -26.27 12.85
N GLN A 239 17.57 -25.42 13.68
CA GLN A 239 19.01 -25.54 14.01
C GLN A 239 19.30 -26.44 15.22
N GLU A 240 18.34 -26.62 16.13
CA GLU A 240 18.55 -27.40 17.36
C GLU A 240 17.83 -28.76 17.41
N SER A 241 16.92 -29.07 16.48
CA SER A 241 16.19 -30.35 16.52
C SER A 241 16.70 -31.36 15.48
N THR A 242 17.21 -32.50 15.96
CA THR A 242 17.60 -33.67 15.17
C THR A 242 16.42 -34.57 14.80
N ASP A 243 15.21 -34.21 15.22
CA ASP A 243 14.02 -35.05 15.11
C ASP A 243 13.27 -34.78 13.79
N THR A 244 13.19 -35.81 12.94
CA THR A 244 12.75 -35.70 11.54
C THR A 244 11.35 -35.13 11.36
N LEU A 245 10.43 -35.42 12.29
CA LEU A 245 9.06 -34.89 12.28
C LEU A 245 9.00 -33.39 12.59
N THR A 246 9.93 -32.88 13.39
CA THR A 246 10.01 -31.46 13.76
C THR A 246 10.57 -30.64 12.60
N VAL A 247 11.58 -31.19 11.90
CA VAL A 247 12.10 -30.65 10.64
C VAL A 247 11.04 -30.69 9.53
N LEU A 248 10.27 -31.77 9.42
CA LEU A 248 9.17 -31.86 8.46
C LEU A 248 8.00 -30.93 8.78
N ARG A 249 7.80 -30.54 10.05
CA ARG A 249 6.78 -29.55 10.43
C ARG A 249 7.24 -28.12 10.15
N SER A 250 8.53 -27.83 10.31
CA SER A 250 9.09 -26.52 10.00
C SER A 250 9.20 -26.24 8.50
N THR A 251 9.21 -27.27 7.62
CA THR A 251 9.14 -27.08 6.16
C THR A 251 7.75 -26.67 5.64
N TRP A 252 6.69 -26.79 6.46
CA TRP A 252 5.37 -26.22 6.15
C TRP A 252 5.24 -24.76 6.57
N ASP A 253 6.13 -24.27 7.43
CA ASP A 253 6.28 -22.85 7.67
C ASP A 253 7.08 -22.26 6.51
N THR A 254 6.52 -21.25 5.84
CA THR A 254 7.30 -20.38 4.97
C THR A 254 8.51 -19.90 5.74
N PRO A 255 9.76 -20.19 5.29
CA PRO A 255 10.95 -19.77 6.00
C PRO A 255 10.89 -18.26 6.26
N GLY A 256 11.19 -17.87 7.50
CA GLY A 256 11.29 -16.46 7.86
C GLY A 256 12.32 -15.76 6.96
N PRO A 257 12.17 -14.45 6.71
CA PRO A 257 13.16 -13.73 5.94
C PRO A 257 14.50 -13.70 6.70
N ASP A 258 15.59 -13.64 5.94
CA ASP A 258 16.94 -13.50 6.49
C ASP A 258 17.05 -12.15 7.25
N LEU A 259 17.00 -12.22 8.58
CA LEU A 259 16.91 -11.05 9.46
C LEU A 259 18.19 -10.20 9.45
N ASP A 260 19.32 -10.77 9.00
CA ASP A 260 20.60 -10.06 8.85
C ASP A 260 20.52 -9.02 7.72
N THR A 261 19.75 -9.32 6.66
CA THR A 261 19.53 -8.37 5.56
C THR A 261 18.57 -7.23 5.93
N LEU A 262 17.74 -7.43 6.97
CA LEU A 262 16.72 -6.48 7.41
C LEU A 262 17.18 -5.56 8.54
N ASN A 263 18.44 -5.67 9.00
CA ASN A 263 19.01 -4.94 10.15
C ASN A 263 18.05 -4.93 11.37
N MET A 264 17.29 -6.01 11.54
CA MET A 264 16.33 -6.13 12.63
C MET A 264 17.02 -6.47 13.96
N THR A 265 18.22 -7.04 13.91
CA THR A 265 19.06 -7.34 15.08
C THR A 265 19.44 -6.07 15.85
N SER A 266 19.72 -4.96 15.15
CA SER A 266 19.95 -3.65 15.79
C SER A 266 18.71 -3.08 16.48
N LEU A 267 17.50 -3.43 16.03
CA LEU A 267 16.23 -3.01 16.66
C LEU A 267 15.80 -3.95 17.79
N MET A 268 16.20 -5.22 17.73
CA MET A 268 15.90 -6.25 18.73
C MET A 268 16.88 -6.21 19.91
N SER A 269 18.09 -5.68 19.71
CA SER A 269 19.10 -5.52 20.78
C SER A 269 18.71 -4.54 21.88
N GLU A 270 17.66 -3.72 21.69
CA GLU A 270 17.24 -2.71 22.66
C GLU A 270 16.22 -3.25 23.69
N SER A 271 15.78 -4.51 23.57
CA SER A 271 14.86 -5.14 24.53
C SER A 271 15.35 -6.52 24.96
N SER A 272 15.35 -6.76 26.27
CA SER A 272 15.71 -8.03 26.89
C SER A 272 14.98 -9.23 26.27
N SER A 273 15.68 -10.37 26.33
CA SER A 273 15.54 -11.64 25.61
C SER A 273 14.20 -12.39 25.61
N ASP A 274 13.06 -11.79 25.95
CA ASP A 274 11.76 -12.49 25.93
C ASP A 274 10.58 -11.64 25.41
N ASP A 275 10.80 -10.36 25.09
CA ASP A 275 9.68 -9.46 24.85
C ASP A 275 9.29 -9.36 23.36
N SER A 276 8.56 -10.37 22.88
CA SER A 276 7.92 -10.38 21.54
C SER A 276 6.91 -9.24 21.31
N SER A 277 6.68 -8.39 22.32
CA SER A 277 5.79 -7.23 22.24
C SER A 277 6.33 -6.12 21.34
N ALA A 278 7.65 -5.96 21.19
CA ALA A 278 8.26 -4.96 20.32
C ALA A 278 8.02 -5.27 18.83
N ALA A 279 8.21 -6.53 18.42
CA ALA A 279 7.89 -7.02 17.07
C ALA A 279 6.39 -6.84 16.76
N ARG A 280 5.52 -7.19 17.71
CA ARG A 280 4.07 -6.94 17.59
C ARG A 280 3.75 -5.45 17.50
N LYS A 281 4.43 -4.59 18.26
CA LYS A 281 4.28 -3.12 18.21
C LYS A 281 4.73 -2.50 16.90
N LEU A 282 5.75 -3.05 16.22
CA LEU A 282 6.21 -2.56 14.92
C LEU A 282 5.24 -2.95 13.79
N ILE A 283 4.67 -4.16 13.85
CA ILE A 283 3.59 -4.58 12.95
C ILE A 283 2.29 -3.81 13.27
N SER A 284 2.11 -3.40 14.54
CA SER A 284 0.91 -2.72 15.03
C SER A 284 0.97 -1.19 14.97
N ARG A 285 2.13 -0.54 14.82
CA ARG A 285 2.20 0.95 14.88
C ARG A 285 1.34 1.63 13.83
N ASP A 286 1.19 1.04 12.65
CA ASP A 286 0.28 1.54 11.61
C ASP A 286 -1.20 1.19 11.88
N THR A 287 -1.47 0.13 12.66
CA THR A 287 -2.84 -0.20 13.12
C THR A 287 -3.28 0.60 14.36
N LEU A 288 -2.36 1.00 15.24
CA LEU A 288 -2.64 1.81 16.44
C LEU A 288 -2.87 3.28 16.09
N LEU A 289 -2.19 3.82 15.06
CA LEU A 289 -2.49 5.14 14.50
C LEU A 289 -3.79 5.15 13.66
N ALA A 290 -4.46 4.02 13.49
CA ALA A 290 -5.78 3.95 12.87
C ALA A 290 -6.93 4.11 13.87
N ASN A 291 -6.65 4.16 15.18
CA ASN A 291 -7.65 4.27 16.24
C ASN A 291 -7.37 5.42 17.25
N SER A 292 -6.56 6.41 16.86
CA SER A 292 -6.40 7.70 17.54
C SER A 292 -6.83 8.84 16.65
#